data_AF-A0A519BQQ9-F1
#
_entry.id   AF-A0A519BQQ9-F1
#
_cell.length_a   1.000
_cell.length_b   1.000
_cell.length_c   1.000
_cell.angle_alpha   90.00
_cell.angle_beta   90.00
_cell.angle_gamma   90.00
#
_symmetry.space_group_name_H-M   'P 1'
#
loop_
_entity.id
_entity.type
_entity.pdbx_description
1 polymer ?
#
loop_
_entity_poly.entity_id
_entity_poly.type
_entity_poly.pdbx_seq_one_letter_code
_entity_poly.pdbx_strand_id
1 'polypeptide(L)'
;MQKQFVLKARETVKRVAAITAGATLLGATAMGAVAAGDLGDYPAPFVTDGELVGKIVLGSSASTHDTAGAVNIMTTLSQAAVTTVAGTGTTEVTGGVAKSFLIGTPLNNATAFGTGSASTGVDDDDVDTLFDGEINIDVGSDKNYDVHETIVFTDGASIETGLTSANPSEDFGTMTFLEMDKDSMKYQYVFDDLLDRDNWISNATSASSIDITLLGHDLEITAATNTSL
;
A
#
# COMPACT_ATOMS: atom_id res chain seq x y z
N MET A 1 23.92 -34.25 -31.98
CA MET A 1 22.90 -34.25 -30.91
C MET A 1 23.16 -33.11 -29.91
N GLN A 2 23.11 -31.84 -30.31
CA GLN A 2 23.39 -30.70 -29.39
C GLN A 2 22.38 -29.54 -29.49
N LYS A 3 21.40 -29.59 -30.41
CA LYS A 3 20.39 -28.53 -30.56
C LYS A 3 19.09 -28.77 -29.78
N GLN A 4 18.95 -29.90 -29.09
CA GLN A 4 17.76 -30.20 -28.28
C GLN A 4 17.89 -29.90 -26.78
N PHE A 5 19.09 -29.60 -26.28
CA PHE A 5 19.29 -29.29 -24.85
C PHE A 5 19.07 -27.82 -24.50
N VAL A 6 19.10 -26.91 -25.48
CA VAL A 6 19.00 -25.45 -25.21
C VAL A 6 17.53 -24.96 -25.23
N LEU A 7 16.62 -25.67 -25.89
CA LEU A 7 15.21 -25.28 -25.97
C LEU A 7 14.35 -25.71 -24.77
N LYS A 8 14.84 -26.61 -23.89
CA LYS A 8 14.11 -27.03 -22.69
C LYS A 8 14.39 -26.20 -21.43
N ALA A 9 15.40 -25.32 -21.44
CA ALA A 9 15.64 -24.39 -20.35
C ALA A 9 14.77 -23.12 -20.42
N ARG A 10 14.02 -22.95 -21.53
CA ARG A 10 13.18 -21.78 -21.81
C ARG A 10 11.72 -21.96 -21.37
N GLU A 11 11.34 -23.16 -20.96
CA GLU A 11 10.07 -23.41 -20.25
C GLU A 11 10.32 -23.33 -18.74
N THR A 12 10.38 -22.09 -18.27
CA THR A 12 9.72 -21.64 -17.04
C THR A 12 9.97 -22.49 -15.79
N VAL A 13 11.15 -22.35 -15.18
CA VAL A 13 11.23 -22.50 -13.72
C VAL A 13 10.40 -21.35 -13.14
N LYS A 14 9.11 -21.59 -12.91
CA LYS A 14 8.23 -20.64 -12.23
C LYS A 14 8.83 -20.41 -10.84
N ARG A 15 9.43 -19.24 -10.64
CA ARG A 15 10.01 -18.84 -9.36
C ARG A 15 8.86 -18.74 -8.35
N VAL A 16 9.14 -19.08 -7.10
CA VAL A 16 8.19 -18.98 -5.98
C VAL A 16 8.47 -17.67 -5.27
N ALA A 17 7.43 -16.86 -5.08
CA ALA A 17 7.49 -15.66 -4.26
C ALA A 17 6.68 -15.87 -2.97
N ALA A 18 7.22 -15.36 -1.86
CA ALA A 18 6.54 -15.40 -0.57
C ALA A 18 5.91 -14.02 -0.32
N ILE A 19 4.59 -13.99 -0.11
CA ILE A 19 3.90 -12.82 0.44
C ILE A 19 3.68 -13.06 1.92
N THR A 20 3.98 -12.04 2.72
CA THR A 20 3.52 -12.00 4.11
C THR A 20 2.20 -11.26 4.12
N ALA A 21 1.14 -11.89 4.62
CA ALA A 21 -0.21 -11.37 4.50
C ALA A 21 -0.51 -10.14 5.39
N GLY A 22 0.42 -9.62 6.19
CA GLY A 22 0.17 -8.56 7.16
C GLY A 22 0.90 -7.23 6.91
N ALA A 23 0.36 -6.15 7.49
CA ALA A 23 0.86 -4.79 7.80
C ALA A 23 1.74 -4.01 6.80
N THR A 24 2.47 -4.63 5.87
CA THR A 24 3.28 -3.95 4.86
C THR A 24 2.43 -3.20 3.85
N LEU A 25 1.26 -3.71 3.49
CA LEU A 25 0.31 -3.02 2.59
C LEU A 25 -0.46 -1.92 3.32
N LEU A 26 -0.81 -2.13 4.59
CA LEU A 26 -1.40 -1.09 5.46
C LEU A 26 -0.38 0.01 5.82
N GLY A 27 0.89 -0.37 5.95
CA GLY A 27 2.01 0.55 6.13
C GLY A 27 2.34 1.28 4.83
N ALA A 28 2.21 0.65 3.67
CA ALA A 28 2.44 1.29 2.38
C ALA A 28 1.42 2.39 2.06
N THR A 29 0.17 2.30 2.52
CA THR A 29 -0.82 3.39 2.40
C THR A 29 -0.50 4.57 3.32
N ALA A 30 0.02 4.32 4.54
CA ALA A 30 0.50 5.39 5.43
C ALA A 30 1.83 6.02 4.93
N MET A 31 2.72 5.22 4.34
CA MET A 31 4.03 5.65 3.83
C MET A 31 3.98 6.19 2.39
N GLY A 32 2.96 5.86 1.61
CA GLY A 32 2.76 6.37 0.25
C GLY A 32 2.55 7.89 0.20
N ALA A 33 2.07 8.49 1.29
CA ALA A 33 2.01 9.94 1.46
C ALA A 33 3.39 10.60 1.73
N VAL A 34 4.42 9.81 2.05
CA VAL A 34 5.76 10.30 2.46
C VAL A 34 6.82 10.04 1.38
N ALA A 35 6.50 9.28 0.33
CA ALA A 35 7.44 8.92 -0.75
C ALA A 35 7.42 9.90 -1.95
N ALA A 36 6.95 11.13 -1.77
CA ALA A 36 6.95 12.14 -2.82
C ALA A 36 8.33 12.81 -2.95
N GLY A 37 9.16 12.29 -3.86
CA GLY A 37 10.31 12.98 -4.44
C GLY A 37 11.64 12.76 -3.72
N ASP A 38 12.41 11.78 -4.19
CA ASP A 38 13.85 11.77 -3.92
C ASP A 38 14.51 12.92 -4.67
N LEU A 39 14.96 13.93 -3.92
CA LEU A 39 15.68 15.10 -4.43
C LEU A 39 17.16 15.07 -4.01
N GLY A 40 17.62 13.94 -3.45
CA GLY A 40 19.03 13.68 -3.10
C GLY A 40 19.93 13.47 -4.32
N ASP A 41 19.36 13.29 -5.51
CA ASP A 41 20.05 13.13 -6.79
C ASP A 41 20.64 14.43 -7.36
N TYR A 42 20.59 15.55 -6.63
CA TYR A 42 21.30 16.74 -7.08
C TYR A 42 22.80 16.44 -7.19
N PRO A 43 23.40 16.60 -8.39
CA PRO A 43 24.72 16.06 -8.66
C PRO A 43 25.78 16.69 -7.75
N ALA A 44 26.69 15.87 -7.26
CA ALA A 44 27.93 16.36 -6.65
C ALA A 44 28.63 17.33 -7.64
N PRO A 45 29.13 18.49 -7.19
CA PRO A 45 29.52 18.81 -5.80
C PRO A 45 28.59 19.79 -5.07
N PHE A 46 27.29 19.87 -5.41
CA PHE A 46 26.45 20.99 -4.94
C PHE A 46 25.72 20.73 -3.62
N VAL A 47 25.45 19.47 -3.27
CA VAL A 47 24.77 19.08 -2.02
C VAL A 47 25.63 18.05 -1.27
N THR A 48 25.77 18.19 0.05
CA THR A 48 26.43 17.22 0.94
C THR A 48 25.63 17.15 2.23
N ASP A 49 25.29 15.94 2.70
CA ASP A 49 24.50 15.71 3.91
C ASP A 49 23.16 16.49 3.94
N GLY A 50 22.52 16.64 2.78
CA GLY A 50 21.27 17.39 2.64
C GLY A 50 21.43 18.91 2.77
N GLU A 51 22.65 19.43 2.87
CA GLU A 51 22.94 20.86 2.86
C GLU A 51 23.54 21.29 1.52
N LEU A 52 23.12 22.45 1.02
CA LEU A 52 23.75 23.07 -0.15
C LEU A 52 25.17 23.55 0.21
N VAL A 53 26.20 22.89 -0.32
CA VAL A 53 27.62 23.27 -0.15
C VAL A 53 28.15 24.16 -1.28
N GLY A 54 27.31 24.47 -2.27
CA GLY A 54 27.63 25.35 -3.38
C GLY A 54 27.86 26.81 -2.96
N LYS A 55 28.87 27.47 -3.55
CA LYS A 55 29.14 28.90 -3.35
C LYS A 55 28.70 29.69 -4.58
N ILE A 56 27.93 30.75 -4.38
CA ILE A 56 27.61 31.73 -5.42
C ILE A 56 28.67 32.84 -5.36
N VAL A 57 29.39 33.03 -6.47
CA VAL A 57 30.43 34.07 -6.59
C VAL A 57 29.84 35.29 -7.29
N LEU A 58 29.89 36.45 -6.63
CA LEU A 58 29.51 37.74 -7.20
C LEU A 58 30.77 38.57 -7.46
N GLY A 59 30.83 39.22 -8.62
CA GLY A 59 31.89 40.18 -8.92
C GLY A 59 31.79 41.45 -8.07
N SER A 60 32.90 42.13 -7.82
CA SER A 60 32.94 43.37 -7.02
C SER A 60 32.13 44.53 -7.63
N SER A 61 31.76 44.43 -8.90
CA SER A 61 30.89 45.37 -9.63
C SER A 61 29.46 44.82 -9.84
N ALA A 62 29.06 43.76 -9.13
CA ALA A 62 27.71 43.21 -9.24
C ALA A 62 26.68 44.27 -8.84
N SER A 63 25.61 44.37 -9.63
CA SER A 63 24.53 45.30 -9.31
C SER A 63 23.76 44.80 -8.07
N THR A 64 23.02 45.71 -7.42
CA THR A 64 22.16 45.34 -6.28
C THR A 64 21.12 44.28 -6.68
N HIS A 65 20.69 44.25 -7.94
CA HIS A 65 19.76 43.25 -8.46
C HIS A 65 20.40 41.85 -8.56
N ASP A 66 21.68 41.77 -8.97
CA ASP A 66 22.41 40.50 -9.05
C ASP A 66 22.67 39.91 -7.66
N THR A 67 22.90 40.79 -6.67
CA THR A 67 23.05 40.38 -5.27
C THR A 67 21.75 39.84 -4.69
N ALA A 68 20.61 40.49 -4.97
CA ALA A 68 19.30 40.02 -4.54
C ALA A 68 18.90 38.71 -5.24
N GLY A 69 19.20 38.57 -6.52
CA GLY A 69 18.98 37.34 -7.28
C GLY A 69 19.81 36.17 -6.74
N ALA A 70 21.08 36.41 -6.40
CA ALA A 70 21.94 35.40 -5.79
C ALA A 70 21.42 34.93 -4.43
N VAL A 71 20.92 35.84 -3.59
CA VAL A 71 20.29 35.49 -2.30
C VAL A 71 19.02 34.68 -2.52
N ASN A 72 18.19 35.05 -3.51
CA ASN A 72 16.97 34.31 -3.83
C ASN A 72 17.27 32.88 -4.31
N ILE A 73 18.27 32.71 -5.18
CA ILE A 73 18.73 31.40 -5.66
C ILE A 73 19.30 30.57 -4.50
N MET A 74 20.11 31.17 -3.64
CA MET A 74 20.65 30.48 -2.46
C MET A 74 19.54 30.02 -1.51
N THR A 75 18.56 30.89 -1.25
CA THR A 75 17.46 30.59 -0.32
C THR A 75 16.52 29.52 -0.88
N THR A 76 16.29 29.50 -2.19
CA THR A 76 15.48 28.46 -2.84
C THR A 76 16.22 27.13 -2.90
N LEU A 77 17.51 27.13 -3.21
CA LEU A 77 18.33 25.92 -3.23
C LEU A 77 18.57 25.33 -1.83
N SER A 78 18.78 26.16 -0.80
CA SER A 78 18.91 25.70 0.58
C SER A 78 17.59 25.19 1.18
N GLN A 79 16.43 25.66 0.71
CA GLN A 79 15.14 25.08 1.08
C GLN A 79 14.85 23.79 0.31
N ALA A 80 15.41 23.62 -0.88
CA ALA A 80 15.27 22.39 -1.66
C ALA A 80 16.25 21.29 -1.22
N ALA A 81 17.40 21.66 -0.65
CA ALA A 81 18.34 20.77 0.00
C ALA A 81 17.87 20.53 1.45
N VAL A 82 17.07 19.49 1.65
CA VAL A 82 16.68 19.01 2.98
C VAL A 82 17.08 17.54 3.07
N THR A 83 17.62 17.14 4.22
CA THR A 83 17.89 15.73 4.53
C THR A 83 16.58 14.94 4.51
N THR A 84 16.45 14.03 3.55
CA THR A 84 15.48 12.93 3.69
C THR A 84 16.01 12.01 4.79
N VAL A 85 15.22 11.83 5.85
CA VAL A 85 15.39 10.64 6.69
C VAL A 85 14.77 9.51 5.88
N ALA A 86 15.59 8.88 5.02
CA ALA A 86 15.23 7.58 4.50
C ALA A 86 15.10 6.64 5.71
N GLY A 87 13.87 6.45 6.18
CA GLY A 87 13.58 5.47 7.20
C GLY A 87 13.91 4.10 6.64
N THR A 88 15.11 3.59 6.89
CA THR A 88 15.49 2.19 6.64
C THR A 88 14.83 1.25 7.65
N GLY A 89 13.67 1.63 8.18
CA GLY A 89 12.88 0.77 9.05
C GLY A 89 12.40 -0.39 8.21
N THR A 90 13.00 -1.56 8.41
CA THR A 90 12.33 -2.81 8.05
C THR A 90 11.07 -2.86 8.92
N THR A 91 9.91 -2.63 8.31
CA THR A 91 8.64 -3.00 8.94
C THR A 91 8.61 -4.51 8.99
N GLU A 92 9.00 -5.07 10.14
CA GLU A 92 8.77 -6.48 10.42
C GLU A 92 7.27 -6.68 10.62
N VAL A 93 6.67 -7.48 9.75
CA VAL A 93 5.30 -7.95 9.95
C VAL A 93 5.35 -8.98 11.06
N THR A 94 4.83 -8.61 12.24
CA THR A 94 4.60 -9.56 13.33
C THR A 94 3.16 -10.09 13.18
N GLY A 95 2.97 -11.41 13.30
CA GLY A 95 1.65 -12.04 13.26
C GLY A 95 1.13 -12.42 11.87
N GLY A 96 1.89 -12.18 10.79
CA GLY A 96 1.48 -12.60 9.44
C GLY A 96 2.00 -13.99 9.07
N VAL A 97 1.14 -14.84 8.51
CA VAL A 97 1.50 -16.13 7.94
C VAL A 97 2.14 -15.94 6.56
N ALA A 98 3.28 -16.60 6.33
CA ALA A 98 3.94 -16.57 5.03
C ALA A 98 3.29 -17.60 4.08
N LYS A 99 2.76 -17.13 2.95
CA LYS A 99 2.25 -17.99 1.86
C LYS A 99 3.14 -17.87 0.62
N SER A 100 3.33 -19.00 -0.06
CA SER A 100 4.19 -19.12 -1.23
C SER A 100 3.37 -19.37 -2.48
N PHE A 101 3.56 -18.52 -3.50
CA PHE A 101 2.85 -18.61 -4.78
C PHE A 101 3.83 -18.64 -5.94
N LEU A 102 3.39 -19.18 -7.08
CA LEU A 102 4.16 -19.04 -8.32
C LEU A 102 4.07 -17.59 -8.78
N ILE A 103 5.17 -17.03 -9.27
CA ILE A 103 5.15 -15.69 -9.87
C ILE A 103 4.16 -15.65 -11.05
N GLY A 104 3.39 -14.57 -11.14
CA GLY A 104 2.31 -14.38 -12.09
C GLY A 104 1.02 -15.13 -11.75
N THR A 105 0.96 -15.82 -10.61
CA THR A 105 -0.31 -16.34 -10.08
C THR A 105 -1.15 -15.16 -9.59
N PRO A 106 -2.40 -15.00 -10.06
CA PRO A 106 -3.31 -14.02 -9.49
C PRO A 106 -3.45 -14.24 -7.98
N LEU A 107 -3.63 -13.16 -7.22
CA LEU A 107 -3.81 -13.24 -5.77
C LEU A 107 -5.28 -13.37 -5.37
N ASN A 108 -6.18 -13.46 -6.34
CA ASN A 108 -7.60 -13.54 -6.06
C ASN A 108 -7.98 -14.78 -5.23
N ASN A 109 -9.18 -14.74 -4.66
CA ASN A 109 -9.72 -15.81 -3.83
C ASN A 109 -9.74 -17.19 -4.53
N ALA A 110 -9.91 -17.23 -5.85
CA ALA A 110 -9.94 -18.49 -6.61
C ALA A 110 -8.56 -19.18 -6.71
N THR A 111 -7.46 -18.47 -6.44
CA THR A 111 -6.11 -18.93 -6.79
C THR A 111 -5.09 -18.86 -5.66
N ALA A 112 -5.18 -17.88 -4.77
CA ALA A 112 -4.19 -17.69 -3.69
C ALA A 112 -4.80 -17.73 -2.29
N PHE A 113 -5.76 -16.85 -2.01
CA PHE A 113 -6.30 -16.62 -0.65
C PHE A 113 -7.72 -17.18 -0.46
N GLY A 114 -8.07 -18.30 -1.11
CA GLY A 114 -9.43 -18.86 -1.00
C GLY A 114 -9.59 -20.35 -1.22
N THR A 115 -8.55 -21.16 -1.05
CA THR A 115 -8.70 -22.62 -1.09
C THR A 115 -9.24 -23.14 0.25
N GLY A 116 -10.56 -23.12 0.45
CA GLY A 116 -11.21 -23.58 1.69
C GLY A 116 -12.71 -23.27 1.74
N SER A 117 -13.43 -23.80 2.73
CA SER A 117 -14.89 -23.62 2.88
C SER A 117 -15.29 -22.20 3.32
N ALA A 118 -14.33 -21.35 3.69
CA ALA A 118 -14.47 -19.93 4.02
C ALA A 118 -13.60 -19.12 3.04
N SER A 119 -14.08 -19.01 1.80
CA SER A 119 -13.37 -18.39 0.69
C SER A 119 -13.48 -16.85 0.79
N THR A 120 -12.91 -16.25 1.84
CA THR A 120 -13.20 -14.87 2.28
C THR A 120 -12.04 -13.89 2.10
N GLY A 121 -10.82 -14.33 1.83
CA GLY A 121 -9.65 -13.46 1.68
C GLY A 121 -8.57 -13.80 2.71
N VAL A 122 -7.79 -12.78 3.10
CA VAL A 122 -6.86 -12.81 4.23
C VAL A 122 -7.61 -12.32 5.45
N ASP A 123 -7.64 -13.11 6.51
CA ASP A 123 -8.33 -12.86 7.79
C ASP A 123 -7.35 -13.02 8.98
N ASP A 124 -7.88 -13.03 10.20
CA ASP A 124 -7.11 -13.10 11.44
C ASP A 124 -6.33 -14.42 11.60
N ASP A 125 -6.78 -15.51 10.95
CA ASP A 125 -6.01 -16.76 10.82
C ASP A 125 -4.71 -16.58 10.01
N ASP A 126 -4.69 -15.64 9.07
CA ASP A 126 -3.52 -15.29 8.27
C ASP A 126 -2.72 -14.11 8.86
N VAL A 127 -3.36 -13.22 9.60
CA VAL A 127 -2.77 -12.00 10.17
C VAL A 127 -3.40 -11.70 11.53
N ASP A 128 -2.70 -12.03 12.61
CA ASP A 128 -3.17 -11.89 14.01
C ASP A 128 -3.66 -10.48 14.40
N THR A 129 -3.33 -9.44 13.61
CA THR A 129 -3.71 -8.04 13.88
C THR A 129 -5.03 -7.61 13.24
N LEU A 130 -5.60 -8.42 12.34
CA LEU A 130 -6.94 -8.14 11.81
C LEU A 130 -7.95 -8.36 12.93
N PHE A 131 -8.90 -7.43 13.04
CA PHE A 131 -9.91 -7.47 14.10
C PHE A 131 -10.86 -8.65 13.87
N ASP A 132 -11.13 -9.39 14.95
CA ASP A 132 -12.18 -10.39 15.06
C ASP A 132 -12.87 -10.21 16.43
N GLY A 133 -14.20 -10.02 16.42
CA GLY A 133 -14.99 -9.85 17.62
C GLY A 133 -16.30 -9.09 17.42
N GLU A 134 -16.84 -8.53 18.49
CA GLU A 134 -18.16 -7.89 18.46
C GLU A 134 -18.08 -6.37 18.25
N ILE A 135 -18.97 -5.84 17.39
CA ILE A 135 -19.28 -4.41 17.33
C ILE A 135 -20.74 -4.16 17.71
N ASN A 136 -21.00 -3.04 18.38
CA ASN A 136 -22.35 -2.62 18.69
C ASN A 136 -22.90 -1.73 17.58
N ILE A 137 -24.09 -2.04 17.06
CA ILE A 137 -24.82 -1.21 16.12
C ILE A 137 -26.15 -0.85 16.75
N ASP A 138 -26.36 0.44 17.02
CA ASP A 138 -27.60 0.99 17.62
C ASP A 138 -28.22 2.05 16.71
N VAL A 139 -28.60 1.64 15.51
CA VAL A 139 -29.31 2.51 14.56
C VAL A 139 -30.82 2.29 14.64
N GLY A 140 -31.23 1.03 14.66
CA GLY A 140 -32.64 0.62 14.79
C GLY A 140 -32.90 -0.19 16.05
N SER A 141 -32.00 -1.11 16.39
CA SER A 141 -32.04 -1.89 17.62
C SER A 141 -30.64 -2.01 18.22
N ASP A 142 -30.47 -1.64 19.48
CA ASP A 142 -29.21 -1.86 20.22
C ASP A 142 -28.87 -3.36 20.25
N LYS A 143 -27.83 -3.73 19.51
CA LYS A 143 -27.37 -5.12 19.36
C LYS A 143 -25.90 -5.19 19.01
N ASN A 144 -25.23 -6.15 19.63
CA ASN A 144 -23.88 -6.56 19.24
C ASN A 144 -23.95 -7.57 18.08
N TYR A 145 -23.04 -7.42 17.13
CA TYR A 145 -22.87 -8.32 15.99
C TYR A 145 -21.44 -8.84 15.97
N ASP A 146 -21.30 -10.13 15.74
CA ASP A 146 -20.01 -10.76 15.46
C ASP A 146 -19.50 -10.34 14.07
N VAL A 147 -18.27 -9.84 14.03
CA VAL A 147 -17.63 -9.33 12.83
C VAL A 147 -16.13 -9.63 12.80
N HIS A 148 -15.61 -9.88 11.60
CA HIS A 148 -14.17 -9.95 11.34
C HIS A 148 -13.75 -9.02 10.21
N GLU A 149 -12.50 -8.60 10.23
CA GLU A 149 -11.85 -7.87 9.14
C GLU A 149 -11.23 -8.84 8.14
N THR A 150 -11.38 -8.52 6.85
CA THR A 150 -10.68 -9.28 5.80
C THR A 150 -10.13 -8.38 4.70
N ILE A 151 -8.99 -8.79 4.16
CA ILE A 151 -8.37 -8.22 2.96
C ILE A 151 -8.65 -9.15 1.78
N VAL A 152 -9.38 -8.64 0.79
CA VAL A 152 -9.76 -9.40 -0.40
C VAL A 152 -9.02 -8.87 -1.60
N PHE A 153 -8.33 -9.76 -2.30
CA PHE A 153 -7.82 -9.51 -3.64
C PHE A 153 -8.85 -9.95 -4.67
N THR A 154 -9.17 -9.07 -5.62
CA THR A 154 -9.93 -9.43 -6.82
C THR A 154 -8.99 -9.64 -7.99
N ASP A 155 -9.53 -9.81 -9.20
CA ASP A 155 -8.71 -9.86 -10.40
C ASP A 155 -7.88 -8.57 -10.54
N GLY A 156 -6.67 -8.71 -11.09
CA GLY A 156 -5.74 -7.61 -11.31
C GLY A 156 -4.62 -7.47 -10.26
N ALA A 157 -4.54 -8.37 -9.27
CA ALA A 157 -3.42 -8.43 -8.34
C ALA A 157 -2.54 -9.66 -8.58
N SER A 158 -1.23 -9.49 -8.75
CA SER A 158 -0.25 -10.58 -8.91
C SER A 158 1.15 -10.17 -8.49
N ILE A 159 1.99 -11.16 -8.16
CA ILE A 159 3.42 -10.92 -7.95
C ILE A 159 4.13 -11.04 -9.29
N GLU A 160 4.84 -10.00 -9.68
CA GLU A 160 5.58 -9.94 -10.94
C GLU A 160 7.07 -9.66 -10.68
N THR A 161 7.91 -9.96 -11.67
CA THR A 161 9.35 -9.62 -11.64
C THR A 161 9.71 -8.40 -12.48
N GLY A 162 8.74 -7.86 -13.23
CA GLY A 162 8.86 -6.64 -14.01
C GLY A 162 7.90 -5.57 -13.49
N LEU A 163 8.10 -4.32 -13.90
CA LEU A 163 7.29 -3.18 -13.45
C LEU A 163 5.79 -3.32 -13.72
N THR A 164 5.40 -4.00 -14.81
CA THR A 164 3.99 -4.29 -15.17
C THR A 164 3.91 -5.53 -16.05
N SER A 165 2.83 -6.31 -15.93
CA SER A 165 2.50 -7.41 -16.84
C SER A 165 2.14 -6.94 -18.26
N ALA A 166 1.67 -5.70 -18.40
CA ALA A 166 1.29 -5.09 -19.67
C ALA A 166 2.50 -4.66 -20.52
N ASN A 167 3.59 -4.25 -19.88
CA ASN A 167 4.89 -3.98 -20.52
C ASN A 167 5.95 -4.78 -19.78
N PRO A 168 6.05 -6.10 -20.05
CA PRO A 168 7.10 -6.91 -19.47
C PRO A 168 8.41 -6.42 -20.08
N SER A 169 9.03 -5.44 -19.44
CA SER A 169 10.44 -5.17 -19.63
C SER A 169 11.14 -6.50 -19.39
N GLU A 170 11.94 -6.98 -20.34
CA GLU A 170 12.80 -8.15 -20.13
C GLU A 170 13.88 -7.92 -19.06
N ASP A 171 13.78 -6.81 -18.32
CA ASP A 171 14.42 -6.62 -17.03
C ASP A 171 13.72 -7.51 -15.98
N PHE A 172 14.02 -8.81 -16.06
CA PHE A 172 13.81 -9.76 -14.97
C PHE A 172 14.74 -9.37 -13.83
N GLY A 173 14.40 -8.28 -13.13
CA GLY A 173 15.17 -7.77 -12.01
C GLY A 173 15.36 -8.84 -10.93
N THR A 174 16.26 -8.57 -9.99
CA THR A 174 16.41 -9.40 -8.77
C THR A 174 15.29 -9.17 -7.76
N MET A 175 14.32 -8.32 -8.09
CA MET A 175 13.24 -7.88 -7.23
C MET A 175 11.90 -8.42 -7.71
N THR A 176 10.98 -8.60 -6.78
CA THR A 176 9.58 -8.90 -7.05
C THR A 176 8.74 -7.68 -6.70
N PHE A 177 7.75 -7.38 -7.53
CA PHE A 177 6.80 -6.30 -7.33
C PHE A 177 5.40 -6.90 -7.16
N LEU A 178 4.58 -6.28 -6.33
CA LEU A 178 3.15 -6.55 -6.30
C LEU A 178 2.50 -5.62 -7.32
N GLU A 179 2.04 -6.18 -8.45
CA GLU A 179 1.22 -5.45 -9.41
C GLU A 179 -0.24 -5.51 -8.97
N MET A 180 -0.92 -4.38 -9.06
CA MET A 180 -2.31 -4.23 -8.64
C MET A 180 -3.03 -3.27 -9.58
N ASP A 181 -4.11 -3.73 -10.18
CA ASP A 181 -5.07 -2.86 -10.85
C ASP A 181 -5.82 -1.99 -9.84
N LYS A 182 -6.39 -0.89 -10.34
CA LYS A 182 -7.31 -0.08 -9.54
C LYS A 182 -8.45 -0.95 -9.02
N ASP A 183 -8.77 -0.80 -7.73
CA ASP A 183 -9.84 -1.51 -7.02
C ASP A 183 -9.63 -3.04 -6.93
N SER A 184 -8.40 -3.54 -7.17
CA SER A 184 -8.04 -4.97 -7.10
C SER A 184 -7.79 -5.51 -5.68
N MET A 185 -7.83 -4.63 -4.67
CA MET A 185 -7.80 -4.97 -3.25
C MET A 185 -8.90 -4.23 -2.52
N LYS A 186 -9.53 -4.91 -1.57
CA LYS A 186 -10.52 -4.36 -0.66
C LYS A 186 -10.17 -4.73 0.77
N TYR A 187 -10.42 -3.79 1.68
CA TYR A 187 -10.42 -4.03 3.12
C TYR A 187 -11.86 -3.86 3.58
N GLN A 188 -12.40 -4.84 4.32
CA GLN A 188 -13.81 -4.84 4.68
C GLN A 188 -14.04 -5.50 6.04
N TYR A 189 -15.07 -5.01 6.74
CA TYR A 189 -15.73 -5.78 7.79
C TYR A 189 -16.71 -6.77 7.15
N VAL A 190 -16.68 -8.01 7.63
CA VAL A 190 -17.65 -9.04 7.31
C VAL A 190 -18.46 -9.31 8.56
N PHE A 191 -19.78 -9.22 8.44
CA PHE A 191 -20.69 -9.58 9.52
C PHE A 191 -20.95 -11.08 9.46
N ASP A 192 -20.55 -11.79 10.50
CA ASP A 192 -20.83 -13.22 10.67
C ASP A 192 -22.28 -13.45 11.11
N ASP A 193 -22.82 -12.46 11.82
CA ASP A 193 -24.23 -12.38 12.17
C ASP A 193 -25.07 -11.71 11.08
N LEU A 194 -26.28 -12.23 10.87
CA LEU A 194 -27.27 -11.53 10.06
C LEU A 194 -27.69 -10.22 10.74
N LEU A 195 -27.42 -9.10 10.06
CA LEU A 195 -27.89 -7.78 10.46
C LEU A 195 -29.41 -7.74 10.58
N ASP A 196 -29.91 -7.17 11.68
CA ASP A 196 -31.32 -6.83 11.80
C ASP A 196 -31.68 -5.83 10.69
N ARG A 197 -32.91 -5.91 10.16
CA ARG A 197 -33.37 -5.08 9.03
C ARG A 197 -33.24 -3.57 9.29
N ASP A 198 -33.20 -3.20 10.56
CA ASP A 198 -33.26 -1.84 11.05
C ASP A 198 -31.83 -1.28 11.31
N ASN A 199 -30.83 -2.15 11.28
CA ASN A 199 -29.42 -1.88 11.59
C ASN A 199 -28.51 -1.89 10.34
N TRP A 200 -29.08 -1.73 9.15
CA TRP A 200 -28.27 -1.57 7.95
C TRP A 200 -27.57 -0.21 7.95
N ILE A 201 -26.40 -0.14 7.33
CA ILE A 201 -25.64 1.11 7.16
C ILE A 201 -26.50 2.22 6.53
N SER A 202 -27.41 1.87 5.61
CA SER A 202 -28.34 2.81 4.98
C SER A 202 -29.33 3.48 5.93
N ASN A 203 -29.49 2.97 7.14
CA ASN A 203 -30.37 3.50 8.17
C ASN A 203 -29.67 4.54 9.05
N ALA A 204 -28.34 4.62 8.99
CA ALA A 204 -27.57 5.56 9.80
C ALA A 204 -27.92 7.00 9.45
N THR A 205 -28.08 7.85 10.47
CA THR A 205 -28.38 9.28 10.34
C THR A 205 -27.44 10.09 11.22
N SER A 206 -27.45 11.43 11.10
CA SER A 206 -26.71 12.30 12.02
C SER A 206 -27.22 12.25 13.47
N ALA A 207 -28.36 11.62 13.74
CA ALA A 207 -28.91 11.43 15.09
C ALA A 207 -28.73 10.00 15.62
N SER A 208 -28.41 9.05 14.73
CA SER A 208 -28.20 7.63 15.01
C SER A 208 -27.12 7.14 14.05
N SER A 209 -25.87 7.43 14.40
CA SER A 209 -24.69 7.07 13.62
C SER A 209 -24.24 5.64 13.91
N ILE A 210 -23.38 5.11 13.05
CA ILE A 210 -22.63 3.88 13.32
C ILE A 210 -21.18 4.27 13.53
N ASP A 211 -20.63 3.94 14.69
CA ASP A 211 -19.22 4.16 15.02
C ASP A 211 -18.45 2.85 14.84
N ILE A 212 -17.45 2.84 13.95
CA ILE A 212 -16.56 1.69 13.74
C ILE A 212 -15.12 2.15 13.63
N THR A 213 -14.18 1.32 14.07
CA THR A 213 -12.75 1.55 13.80
C THR A 213 -12.35 0.75 12.57
N LEU A 214 -11.88 1.42 11.51
CA LEU A 214 -11.42 0.77 10.28
C LEU A 214 -10.00 1.24 9.98
N LEU A 215 -9.05 0.31 9.78
CA LEU A 215 -7.63 0.65 9.51
C LEU A 215 -7.00 1.55 10.59
N GLY A 216 -7.42 1.38 11.85
CA GLY A 216 -6.96 2.22 12.97
C GLY A 216 -7.53 3.64 12.97
N HIS A 217 -8.53 3.93 12.13
CA HIS A 217 -9.26 5.18 12.11
C HIS A 217 -10.68 4.98 12.64
N ASP A 218 -11.08 5.78 13.62
CA ASP A 218 -12.46 5.83 14.07
C ASP A 218 -13.29 6.56 13.02
N LEU A 219 -14.29 5.85 12.48
CA LEU A 219 -15.21 6.32 11.47
C LEU A 219 -16.61 6.43 12.08
N GLU A 220 -17.23 7.60 11.88
CA GLU A 220 -18.63 7.83 12.15
C GLU A 220 -19.40 7.80 10.82
N ILE A 221 -20.21 6.77 10.63
CA ILE A 221 -21.03 6.62 9.44
C ILE A 221 -22.37 7.31 9.68
N THR A 222 -22.67 8.33 8.86
CA THR A 222 -23.93 9.05 8.87
C THR A 222 -24.50 9.14 7.45
N ALA A 223 -25.81 8.96 7.31
CA ALA A 223 -26.55 9.15 6.05
C ALA A 223 -25.99 8.36 4.84
N ALA A 224 -25.47 7.17 5.08
CA ALA A 224 -25.00 6.31 4.00
C ALA A 224 -26.18 5.92 3.08
N THR A 225 -25.91 5.84 1.79
CA THR A 225 -26.90 5.38 0.80
C THR A 225 -26.53 4.01 0.27
N ASN A 226 -27.43 3.41 -0.51
CA ASN A 226 -27.14 2.19 -1.26
C ASN A 226 -26.02 2.32 -2.31
N THR A 227 -25.53 3.54 -2.57
CA THR A 227 -24.37 3.81 -3.43
C THR A 227 -23.10 4.11 -2.64
N SER A 228 -23.17 4.11 -1.30
CA SER A 228 -22.02 4.23 -0.41
C SER A 228 -21.35 2.87 -0.13
N LEU A 229 -21.87 1.79 -0.73
CA LEU A 229 -21.42 0.40 -0.61
C LEU A 229 -20.72 -0.06 -1.90
#